data_AF-A0A2E5WGU4-F1
#
_entry.id   AF-A0A2E5WGU4-F1
#
_cell.length_a   1.000
_cell.length_b   1.000
_cell.length_c   1.000
_cell.angle_alpha   90.00
_cell.angle_beta   90.00
_cell.angle_gamma   90.00
#
_symmetry.space_group_name_H-M   'P 1'
#
loop_
_entity.id
_entity.type
_entity.pdbx_description
1 polymer ?
#
loop_
_entity_poly.entity_id
_entity_poly.type
_entity_poly.pdbx_seq_one_letter_code
_entity_poly.pdbx_strand_id
1 'polypeptide(L)' 'MQTNEDPKVVMRPAPHRLRVVFGEQTIADSAQALVMDETDHPPVYYFPMSDVRMDLLEPTDLGST' A
#
# COMPACT_ATOMS: atom_id res chain seq x y z
N MET A 1 -21.58 11.00 26.15
CA MET A 1 -21.89 10.86 24.71
C MET A 1 -20.68 10.22 24.08
N GLN A 2 -20.69 8.89 23.93
CA GLN A 2 -19.67 8.16 23.18
C GLN A 2 -20.12 8.23 21.72
N THR A 3 -19.40 8.94 20.86
CA THR A 3 -19.67 8.92 19.42
C THR A 3 -19.16 7.58 18.90
N ASN A 4 -20.07 6.72 18.49
CA ASN A 4 -19.73 5.53 17.71
C ASN A 4 -19.26 6.03 16.33
N GLU A 5 -17.97 6.30 16.17
CA GLU A 5 -17.40 6.55 14.85
C GLU A 5 -16.77 5.25 14.38
N ASP A 6 -17.45 4.56 13.45
CA ASP A 6 -16.87 3.43 12.74
C ASP A 6 -15.56 3.88 12.06
N PRO A 7 -14.48 3.08 12.11
CA PRO A 7 -13.23 3.43 11.44
C PRO A 7 -13.50 3.63 9.95
N LYS A 8 -13.26 4.84 9.47
CA LYS A 8 -13.54 5.20 8.09
C LYS A 8 -12.32 4.86 7.24
N VAL A 9 -12.40 3.76 6.52
CA VAL A 9 -11.40 3.41 5.50
C VAL A 9 -11.70 4.17 4.22
N VAL A 10 -10.73 4.94 3.72
CA VAL A 10 -10.85 5.72 2.48
C VAL A 10 -9.71 5.35 1.53
N MET A 11 -10.05 4.97 0.30
CA MET A 11 -9.09 4.68 -0.77
C MET A 11 -9.07 5.81 -1.79
N ARG A 12 -7.89 6.28 -2.18
CA ARG A 12 -7.70 7.37 -3.18
C ARG A 12 -6.48 7.11 -4.05
N PRO A 13 -6.40 7.66 -5.28
CA PRO A 13 -5.15 7.68 -6.03
C PRO A 13 -4.05 8.38 -5.24
N ALA A 14 -2.85 7.81 -5.25
CA ALA A 14 -1.68 8.48 -4.68
C ALA A 14 -1.42 9.79 -5.45
N PRO A 15 -1.16 10.91 -4.76
CA PRO A 15 -0.99 12.21 -5.41
C PRO A 15 0.31 12.32 -6.22
N HIS A 16 1.24 11.39 -6.02
CA HIS A 16 2.56 11.40 -6.63
C HIS A 16 2.94 10.00 -7.10
N ARG A 17 3.89 9.94 -8.04
CA ARG A 17 4.57 8.70 -8.41
C ARG A 17 5.39 8.19 -7.23
N LEU A 18 5.20 6.93 -6.86
CA LEU A 18 5.83 6.30 -5.71
C LEU A 18 6.86 5.27 -6.15
N ARG A 19 7.94 5.14 -5.39
CA ARG A 19 8.98 4.14 -5.59
C ARG A 19 9.29 3.42 -4.29
N VAL A 20 9.30 2.09 -4.34
CA VAL A 20 9.72 1.22 -3.24
C VAL A 20 11.12 0.72 -3.55
N VAL A 21 12.07 0.98 -2.65
CA VAL A 21 13.48 0.63 -2.82
C VAL A 21 13.94 -0.22 -1.63
N PHE A 22 14.63 -1.32 -1.92
CA PHE A 22 15.32 -2.14 -0.92
C PHE A 22 16.79 -2.26 -1.30
N GLY A 23 17.69 -1.71 -0.47
CA GLY A 23 19.08 -1.51 -0.82
C GLY A 23 19.21 -0.59 -2.05
N GLU A 24 19.85 -1.07 -3.11
CA GLU A 24 19.97 -0.36 -4.39
C GLU A 24 18.91 -0.78 -5.42
N GLN A 25 18.04 -1.74 -5.06
CA GLN A 25 17.08 -2.32 -5.96
C GLN A 25 15.72 -1.63 -5.83
N THR A 26 15.22 -1.09 -6.94
CA THR A 26 13.80 -0.69 -7.02
C THR A 26 12.93 -1.94 -7.16
N ILE A 27 11.98 -2.10 -6.23
CA ILE A 27 11.04 -3.22 -6.17
C ILE A 27 9.71 -2.84 -6.83
N ALA A 28 9.25 -1.61 -6.63
CA ALA A 28 8.06 -1.09 -7.28
C ALA A 28 8.26 0.38 -7.69
N ASP A 29 7.69 0.78 -8.82
CA ASP A 29 7.71 2.17 -9.29
C ASP A 29 6.39 2.45 -10.05
N SER A 30 5.49 3.22 -9.43
CA SER A 30 4.12 3.36 -9.90
C SER A 30 3.64 4.81 -9.88
N ALA A 31 2.98 5.22 -10.97
CA ALA A 31 2.18 6.44 -11.03
C ALA A 31 0.68 6.17 -10.81
N GLN A 32 0.30 4.91 -10.53
CA GLN A 32 -1.08 4.43 -10.39
C GLN A 32 -1.33 3.81 -9.01
N ALA A 33 -0.43 4.00 -8.05
CA ALA A 33 -0.60 3.52 -6.69
C ALA A 33 -1.84 4.15 -6.03
N LEU A 34 -2.43 3.43 -5.08
CA LEU A 34 -3.51 3.91 -4.22
C LEU A 34 -2.96 4.17 -2.82
N VAL A 35 -3.53 5.15 -2.13
CA VAL A 35 -3.35 5.37 -0.69
C VAL A 35 -4.64 5.01 0.03
N MET A 36 -4.50 4.20 1.08
CA MET A 36 -5.54 3.87 2.05
C MET A 36 -5.28 4.67 3.32
N ASP A 37 -6.24 5.51 3.69
CA ASP A 37 -6.27 6.19 4.97
C ASP A 37 -7.30 5.50 5.86
N GLU A 38 -6.85 5.03 7.02
CA GLU A 38 -7.69 4.50 8.09
C GLU A 38 -7.50 5.38 9.33
N THR A 39 -8.61 5.74 9.99
CA THR A 39 -8.57 6.60 11.17
C THR A 39 -7.56 6.07 12.20
N ASP A 40 -6.74 6.97 12.75
CA ASP A 40 -5.69 6.68 13.74
C ASP A 40 -4.56 5.72 13.28
N HIS A 41 -4.47 5.43 11.98
CA HIS A 41 -3.39 4.61 11.42
C HIS A 41 -2.57 5.39 10.38
N PRO A 42 -1.27 5.07 10.24
CA PRO A 42 -0.48 5.58 9.11
C PRO A 42 -1.07 5.13 7.77
N PRO A 43 -0.94 5.93 6.71
CA PRO A 43 -1.43 5.57 5.39
C PRO A 43 -0.72 4.33 4.84
N VAL A 44 -1.49 3.45 4.19
CA VAL A 44 -0.98 2.25 3.51
C VAL A 44 -1.05 2.46 2.00
N TYR A 45 0.03 2.13 1.29
CA TYR A 45 0.11 2.29 -0.17
C TYR A 45 -0.03 0.94 -0.88
N TYR A 46 -0.97 0.88 -1.81
CA TYR A 46 -1.18 -0.29 -2.68
C TYR A 46 -0.64 -0.01 -4.07
N PHE A 47 0.16 -0.94 -4.59
CA PHE A 47 0.75 -0.87 -5.92
C PHE A 47 0.05 -1.87 -6.84
N PRO A 48 -0.28 -1.48 -8.08
CA PRO A 48 -0.68 -2.45 -9.10
C PRO A 48 0.43 -3.48 -9.31
N MET A 49 0.09 -4.77 -9.43
CA MET A 49 1.10 -5.83 -9.62
C MET A 49 1.96 -5.62 -10.88
N SER A 50 1.43 -4.95 -11.92
CA SER A 50 2.17 -4.61 -13.14
C SER A 50 3.37 -3.68 -12.89
N ASP A 51 3.32 -2.90 -11.81
CA ASP A 51 4.32 -1.89 -11.46
C ASP A 51 5.29 -2.42 -10.39
N VAL A 52 5.14 -3.70 -10.00
CA VAL A 52 5.96 -4.41 -9.03
C VAL A 52 6.81 -5.43 -9.77
N ARG A 53 8.10 -5.47 -9.45
CA ARG A 53 9.04 -6.51 -9.90
C ARG A 53 8.79 -7.83 -9.17
N MET A 54 7.75 -8.53 -9.59
CA MET A 54 7.35 -9.81 -9.00
C MET A 54 8.44 -10.90 -9.13
N ASP A 55 9.37 -10.77 -10.07
CA ASP A 55 10.54 -11.65 -10.22
C ASP A 55 11.52 -11.57 -9.05
N LEU A 56 11.42 -10.54 -8.22
CA LEU A 56 12.23 -10.36 -7.00
C LEU A 56 11.53 -10.87 -5.73
N LEU A 57 10.29 -11.35 -5.84
CA LEU A 57 9.46 -11.74 -4.70
C LEU A 57 9.19 -13.24 -4.74
N GLU A 58 9.20 -13.87 -3.55
CA GLU A 58 8.80 -15.26 -3.37
C GLU A 58 7.56 -15.32 -2.46
N PRO A 59 6.51 -16.07 -2.83
CA PRO A 59 5.37 -16.29 -1.95
C PRO A 59 5.80 -16.93 -0.62
N THR A 60 5.15 -16.54 0.46
CA THR A 60 5.31 -17.17 1.78
C THR A 60 4.02 -17.87 2.18
N ASP A 61 4.14 -18.91 3.01
CA ASP A 61 3.00 -19.61 3.60
C ASP A 61 2.37 -18.84 4.77
N LEU A 62 2.91 -17.68 5.14
CA LEU A 62 2.34 -16.80 6.17
C LEU A 62 1.08 -16.11 5.65
N GLY A 63 -0.05 -16.40 6.29
CA GLY A 63 -1.33 -15.71 6.08
C GLY A 63 -1.90 -15.18 7.40
N SER A 64 -2.70 -14.12 7.31
CA SER A 64 -3.57 -13.67 8.40
C SER A 64 -5.00 -14.09 8.06
N THR A 65 -5.72 -14.65 9.03
CA THR A 65 -7.13 -15.10 8.92
C THR A 65 -8.02 -14.21 9.76
#